data_AF-A0A1H8Y7S6-F1
#
_entry.id   AF-A0A1H8Y7S6-F1
#
_cell.length_a   1.000
_cell.length_b   1.000
_cell.length_c   1.000
_cell.angle_alpha   90.00
_cell.angle_beta   90.00
_cell.angle_gamma   90.00
#
_symmetry.space_group_name_H-M   'P 1'
#
loop_
_entity.id
_entity.type
_entity.pdbx_description
1 polymer ?
#
loop_
_entity_poly.entity_id
_entity_poly.type
_entity_poly.pdbx_seq_one_letter_code
_entity_poly.pdbx_strand_id
1 'polypeptide(L)'
;MQVSDQWIPLDSDLEGKVEQKLRDEGRKFDKPLRYDADECAVFPNFWLLDMQQDFALEVFGMATPQYLARRGTKEHWYCSEYGKTGWWRWDATQDPRGEHIPAFPAAYVSSR
;
A
#
# COMPACT_ATOMS: atom_id res chain seq x y z
N MET A 1 -11.50 -12.33 -2.91
CA MET A 1 -10.66 -12.33 -1.70
C MET A 1 -9.83 -13.59 -1.72
N GLN A 2 -8.51 -13.43 -1.71
CA GLN A 2 -7.54 -14.51 -1.63
C GLN A 2 -6.81 -14.41 -0.29
N VAL A 3 -6.17 -15.48 0.16
CA VAL A 3 -5.41 -15.48 1.41
C VAL A 3 -3.97 -15.85 1.06
N SER A 4 -2.99 -15.04 1.49
CA SER A 4 -1.58 -15.34 1.24
C SER A 4 -1.09 -16.53 2.09
N ASP A 5 0.10 -17.04 1.81
CA ASP A 5 0.74 -18.09 2.62
C ASP A 5 0.95 -17.67 4.09
N GLN A 6 0.92 -16.36 4.38
CA GLN A 6 0.98 -15.80 5.73
C GLN A 6 -0.41 -15.55 6.34
N TRP A 7 -1.46 -16.11 5.76
CA TRP A 7 -2.84 -15.96 6.21
C TRP A 7 -3.38 -14.52 6.13
N ILE A 8 -2.78 -13.69 5.27
CA ILE A 8 -3.20 -12.29 5.07
C ILE A 8 -4.33 -12.25 4.04
N PRO A 9 -5.52 -11.69 4.36
CA PRO A 9 -6.61 -11.55 3.40
C PRO A 9 -6.29 -10.43 2.40
N LEU A 10 -6.25 -10.75 1.11
CA LEU A 10 -5.92 -9.83 0.02
C LEU A 10 -7.13 -9.54 -0.86
N ASP A 11 -7.28 -8.27 -1.23
CA ASP A 11 -8.39 -7.76 -2.04
C ASP A 11 -8.14 -7.93 -3.54
N SER A 12 -6.89 -8.13 -3.97
CA SER A 12 -6.53 -8.36 -5.38
C SER A 12 -5.19 -9.08 -5.55
N ASP A 13 -4.95 -9.65 -6.74
CA ASP A 13 -3.66 -10.30 -7.08
C ASP A 13 -2.50 -9.31 -7.04
N LEU A 14 -2.75 -8.04 -7.37
CA LEU A 14 -1.75 -6.97 -7.34
C LEU A 14 -1.30 -6.68 -5.91
N GLU A 15 -2.23 -6.70 -4.93
CA GLU A 15 -1.86 -6.63 -3.52
C GLU A 15 -1.01 -7.83 -3.11
N GLY A 16 -1.33 -9.04 -3.61
CA GLY A 16 -0.55 -10.23 -3.35
C GLY A 16 0.90 -10.12 -3.85
N LYS A 17 1.13 -9.44 -4.97
CA LYS A 17 2.50 -9.18 -5.46
C LYS A 17 3.25 -8.17 -4.59
N VAL A 18 2.57 -7.14 -4.09
CA VAL A 18 3.16 -6.20 -3.12
C VAL A 18 3.49 -6.92 -1.82
N GLU A 19 2.58 -7.75 -1.30
CA GLU A 19 2.80 -8.55 -0.09
C GLU A 19 3.99 -9.51 -0.23
N GLN A 20 4.06 -10.22 -1.36
CA GLN A 20 5.19 -11.11 -1.66
C GLN A 20 6.50 -10.32 -1.72
N LYS A 21 6.53 -9.16 -2.39
CA LYS A 21 7.72 -8.30 -2.45
C LYS A 21 8.14 -7.79 -1.07
N LEU A 22 7.19 -7.40 -0.22
CA LEU A 22 7.46 -6.98 1.16
C LEU A 22 8.13 -8.10 1.96
N ARG A 23 7.65 -9.34 1.80
CA ARG A 23 8.24 -10.53 2.43
C ARG A 23 9.63 -10.84 1.91
N ASP A 24 9.81 -10.83 0.59
CA ASP A 24 11.09 -11.12 -0.05
C ASP A 24 12.17 -10.10 0.36
N GLU A 25 11.79 -8.84 0.57
CA GLU A 25 12.66 -7.78 1.08
C GLU A 25 12.79 -7.76 2.61
N GLY A 26 12.14 -8.69 3.33
CA GLY A 26 12.22 -8.78 4.80
C GLY A 26 11.64 -7.56 5.53
N ARG A 27 10.67 -6.87 4.92
CA ARG A 27 10.07 -5.66 5.47
C ARG A 27 9.13 -5.99 6.63
N LYS A 28 9.01 -5.06 7.58
CA LYS A 28 7.96 -5.13 8.61
C LYS A 28 6.75 -4.35 8.12
N PHE A 29 5.61 -5.02 8.03
CA PHE A 29 4.38 -4.41 7.53
C PHE A 29 3.14 -4.96 8.22
N ASP A 30 2.04 -4.21 8.10
CA ASP A 30 0.71 -4.62 8.50
C ASP A 30 -0.28 -4.42 7.36
N LYS A 31 -1.32 -5.27 7.28
CA LYS A 31 -2.46 -5.08 6.38
C LYS A 31 -3.69 -4.76 7.22
N PRO A 32 -4.15 -3.50 7.25
CA PRO A 32 -5.26 -3.11 8.11
C PRO A 32 -6.54 -3.85 7.71
N LEU A 33 -7.29 -4.34 8.70
CA LEU A 33 -8.58 -4.98 8.47
C LEU A 33 -9.64 -3.90 8.27
N ARG A 34 -10.53 -4.10 7.28
CA ARG A 34 -11.61 -3.15 6.98
C ARG A 34 -12.63 -2.98 8.11
N TYR A 35 -12.62 -3.83 9.14
CA TYR A 35 -13.53 -3.68 10.28
C TYR A 35 -13.05 -2.60 11.26
N ASP A 36 -11.77 -2.25 11.24
CA ASP A 36 -11.21 -1.09 11.96
C ASP A 36 -11.52 0.24 11.24
N ALA A 37 -12.41 0.21 10.23
CA ALA A 37 -12.60 1.30 9.28
C ALA A 37 -13.58 2.41 9.66
N ASP A 38 -14.31 2.27 10.76
CA ASP A 38 -15.32 3.25 11.15
C ASP A 38 -14.74 4.60 11.60
N GLU A 39 -13.41 4.72 11.79
CA GLU A 39 -12.76 5.97 12.25
C GLU A 39 -11.92 6.74 11.19
N CYS A 40 -11.55 6.16 10.03
CA CYS A 40 -10.75 6.86 9.00
C CYS A 40 -11.41 6.90 7.61
N ALA A 41 -11.37 8.05 6.93
CA ALA A 41 -11.97 8.20 5.60
C ALA A 41 -11.19 7.47 4.47
N VAL A 42 -9.92 7.15 4.70
CA VAL A 42 -9.01 6.51 3.74
C VAL A 42 -8.14 5.48 4.47
N PHE A 43 -8.12 4.24 3.95
CA PHE A 43 -7.29 3.14 4.44
C PHE A 43 -6.30 2.71 3.37
N PRO A 44 -5.00 2.62 3.71
CA PRO A 44 -4.00 2.07 2.81
C PRO A 44 -4.15 0.56 2.70
N ASN A 45 -3.57 0.00 1.64
CA ASN A 45 -3.55 -1.44 1.46
C ASN A 45 -2.58 -2.11 2.44
N PHE A 46 -1.50 -1.41 2.82
CA PHE A 46 -0.52 -1.85 3.80
C PHE A 46 0.11 -0.66 4.55
N TRP A 47 0.62 -0.91 5.74
CA TRP A 47 1.50 -0.02 6.49
C TRP A 47 2.92 -0.60 6.53
N LEU A 48 3.94 0.22 6.29
CA LEU A 48 5.32 -0.12 6.66
C LEU A 48 5.59 0.29 8.10
N LEU A 49 6.09 -0.65 8.89
CA LEU A 49 6.34 -0.51 10.33
C LEU A 49 7.84 -0.43 10.67
N ASP A 50 8.71 -0.52 9.66
CA ASP A 50 10.16 -0.37 9.79
C ASP A 50 10.65 1.01 9.37
N MET A 51 9.77 2.01 9.46
CA MET A 51 10.05 3.42 9.21
C MET A 51 10.07 4.18 10.55
N GLN A 52 10.50 5.46 10.56
CA GLN A 52 10.46 6.27 11.80
C GLN A 52 9.03 6.54 12.30
N GLN A 53 8.07 6.50 11.38
CA GLN A 53 6.64 6.72 11.60
C GLN A 53 5.87 5.78 10.67
N ASP A 54 4.59 5.53 10.96
CA ASP A 54 3.72 4.74 10.09
C ASP A 54 3.75 5.29 8.67
N PHE A 55 4.01 4.41 7.71
CA PHE A 55 4.21 4.80 6.32
C PHE A 55 3.27 4.01 5.41
N ALA A 56 2.29 4.72 4.83
CA ALA A 56 1.22 4.14 4.03
C ALA A 56 1.71 3.62 2.67
N LEU A 57 1.23 2.45 2.27
CA LEU A 57 1.37 1.88 0.92
C LEU A 57 -0.02 1.74 0.27
N GLU A 58 -0.19 2.32 -0.92
CA GLU A 58 -1.44 2.22 -1.69
C GLU A 58 -1.19 1.68 -3.10
N VAL A 59 -2.04 0.75 -3.54
CA VAL A 59 -2.01 0.04 -4.82
C VAL A 59 -3.24 0.41 -5.64
N PHE A 60 -3.02 1.14 -6.74
CA PHE A 60 -4.09 1.55 -7.65
C PHE A 60 -4.22 0.58 -8.83
N GLY A 61 -5.08 -0.43 -8.68
CA GLY A 61 -5.20 -1.53 -9.65
C GLY A 61 -6.32 -1.43 -10.69
N MET A 62 -7.24 -0.47 -10.56
CA MET A 62 -8.40 -0.37 -11.47
C MET A 62 -8.36 0.93 -12.30
N ALA A 63 -8.82 0.84 -13.55
CA ALA A 63 -8.84 1.98 -14.49
C ALA A 63 -10.26 2.45 -14.86
N THR A 64 -11.28 2.05 -14.13
CA THR A 64 -12.65 2.52 -14.41
C THR A 64 -12.79 4.01 -14.07
N PRO A 65 -13.60 4.80 -14.80
CA PRO A 65 -13.73 6.24 -14.55
C PRO A 65 -14.09 6.61 -13.10
N GLN A 66 -14.98 5.83 -12.48
CA GLN A 66 -15.36 6.00 -11.07
C GLN A 66 -14.16 5.76 -10.12
N TYR A 67 -13.33 4.76 -10.42
CA TYR A 67 -12.15 4.47 -9.61
C TYR A 67 -11.07 5.54 -9.79
N LEU A 68 -10.87 6.06 -10.99
CA LEU A 68 -9.91 7.14 -11.25
C LEU A 68 -10.29 8.42 -10.50
N ALA A 69 -11.58 8.76 -10.44
CA ALA A 69 -12.05 9.89 -9.62
C ALA A 69 -11.76 9.67 -8.13
N ARG A 70 -12.05 8.46 -7.60
CA ARG A 70 -11.76 8.10 -6.21
C ARG A 70 -10.27 8.05 -5.90
N ARG A 71 -9.43 7.64 -6.87
CA ARG A 71 -7.97 7.70 -6.77
C ARG A 71 -7.52 9.13 -6.49
N GLY A 72 -7.97 10.11 -7.29
CA GLY A 72 -7.60 11.52 -7.08
C GLY A 72 -7.93 12.02 -5.66
N THR A 73 -9.09 11.65 -5.11
CA THR A 73 -9.45 11.95 -3.73
C THR A 73 -8.51 11.31 -2.71
N LYS A 74 -8.18 10.02 -2.88
CA LYS A 74 -7.22 9.31 -2.02
C LYS A 74 -5.83 9.95 -2.08
N GLU A 75 -5.31 10.21 -3.28
CA GLU A 75 -3.98 10.81 -3.46
C GLU A 75 -3.89 12.19 -2.81
N HIS A 76 -4.94 13.01 -2.97
CA HIS A 76 -5.03 14.31 -2.31
C HIS A 76 -5.00 14.17 -0.79
N TRP A 77 -5.79 13.24 -0.24
CA TRP A 77 -5.82 12.97 1.19
C TRP A 77 -4.44 12.53 1.71
N TYR A 78 -3.81 11.51 1.10
CA TYR A 78 -2.47 11.06 1.52
C TYR A 78 -1.43 12.17 1.44
N CYS A 79 -1.47 13.00 0.40
CA CYS A 79 -0.54 14.13 0.28
C CYS A 79 -0.81 15.22 1.34
N SER A 80 -2.05 15.40 1.78
CA SER A 80 -2.41 16.30 2.88
C SER A 80 -1.89 15.77 4.21
N GLU A 81 -2.10 14.49 4.49
CA GLU A 81 -1.74 13.87 5.78
C GLU A 81 -0.24 13.60 5.93
N TYR A 82 0.41 13.06 4.88
CA TYR A 82 1.80 12.59 4.95
C TYR A 82 2.77 13.42 4.10
N GLY A 83 2.28 14.40 3.34
CA GLY A 83 3.07 15.11 2.35
C GLY A 83 3.32 14.29 1.07
N LYS A 84 3.95 14.90 0.06
CA LYS A 84 4.13 14.29 -1.28
C LYS A 84 5.04 13.06 -1.29
N THR A 85 5.86 12.88 -0.26
CA THR A 85 6.88 11.81 -0.16
C THR A 85 6.75 10.96 1.10
N GLY A 86 5.77 11.23 1.96
CA GLY A 86 5.56 10.49 3.22
C GLY A 86 4.68 9.24 3.08
N TRP A 87 4.39 8.82 1.85
CA TRP A 87 3.66 7.61 1.54
C TRP A 87 4.14 7.06 0.18
N TRP A 88 3.90 5.79 -0.07
CA TRP A 88 4.23 5.12 -1.33
C TRP A 88 2.97 4.74 -2.07
N ARG A 89 3.06 4.81 -3.39
CA ARG A 89 1.97 4.49 -4.29
C ARG A 89 2.47 3.72 -5.48
N TRP A 90 1.62 2.86 -6.00
CA TRP A 90 1.85 2.22 -7.29
C TRP A 90 0.60 2.32 -8.17
N ASP A 91 0.78 2.94 -9.34
CA ASP A 91 -0.22 2.93 -10.41
C ASP A 91 -0.13 1.61 -11.20
N ALA A 92 -0.73 0.57 -10.64
CA ALA A 92 -0.75 -0.76 -11.23
C ALA A 92 -1.68 -0.86 -12.45
N THR A 93 -2.45 0.19 -12.78
CA THR A 93 -3.27 0.22 -14.00
C THR A 93 -2.43 0.14 -15.28
N GLN A 94 -1.16 0.57 -15.21
CA GLN A 94 -0.19 0.50 -16.31
C GLN A 94 0.70 -0.74 -16.23
N ASP A 95 0.55 -1.55 -15.18
CA ASP A 95 1.35 -2.75 -14.93
C ASP A 95 0.46 -3.89 -14.39
N PRO A 96 -0.49 -4.39 -15.20
CA PRO A 96 -1.44 -5.42 -14.75
C PRO A 96 -0.76 -6.75 -14.42
N ARG A 97 0.48 -6.94 -14.87
CA ARG A 97 1.31 -8.11 -14.55
C ARG A 97 2.20 -7.89 -13.32
N GLY A 98 2.24 -6.70 -12.72
CA GLY A 98 3.05 -6.44 -11.53
C GLY A 98 4.54 -6.72 -11.73
N GLU A 99 5.05 -6.46 -12.94
CA GLU A 99 6.45 -6.69 -13.29
C GLU A 99 7.34 -5.49 -12.90
N HIS A 100 6.73 -4.33 -12.66
CA HIS A 100 7.40 -3.04 -12.43
C HIS A 100 6.91 -2.38 -11.14
N ILE A 101 6.79 -3.16 -10.06
CA ILE A 101 6.45 -2.62 -8.73
C ILE A 101 7.56 -1.68 -8.27
N PRO A 102 7.26 -0.40 -7.95
CA PRO A 102 8.27 0.56 -7.49
C PRO A 102 9.00 0.07 -6.23
N ALA A 103 10.28 0.44 -6.11
CA ALA A 103 11.05 0.15 -4.91
C ALA A 103 10.38 0.75 -3.66
N PHE A 104 10.39 0.03 -2.55
CA PHE A 104 9.98 0.57 -1.26
C PHE A 104 11.04 1.56 -0.75
N PRO A 105 10.65 2.56 0.05
CA PRO A 105 11.63 3.42 0.72
C PRO A 105 12.55 2.58 1.61
N ALA A 106 13.80 3.01 1.79
CA ALA A 106 14.75 2.33 2.65
C ALA A 106 14.21 2.27 4.10
N ALA A 107 14.33 1.10 4.73
CA ALA A 107 13.96 0.93 6.13
C ALA A 107 14.80 1.86 7.02
N TYR A 108 14.18 2.38 8.07
CA TYR A 108 14.87 3.18 9.06
C TYR A 108 15.79 2.28 9.89
N VAL A 109 17.10 2.43 9.68
CA VAL A 109 18.12 1.80 10.52
C VAL A 109 18.52 2.81 11.58
N SER A 110 18.05 2.63 12.81
CA SER A 110 18.58 3.37 13.95
C SER A 110 20.01 2.89 14.19
N SER A 111 20.99 3.70 13.79
CA SER A 111 22.38 3.53 14.16
C SER A 111 22.48 3.59 15.69
N ARG A 112 22.63 2.43 16.33
CA ARG A 112 23.01 2.33 17.74
C ARG A 112 24.46 2.76 17.93
#